data_AF-A0AAV8W8W2-F1
#
_entry.id   AF-A0AAV8W8W2-F1
#
_cell.length_a   1.000
_cell.length_b   1.000
_cell.length_c   1.000
_cell.angle_alpha   90.00
_cell.angle_beta   90.00
_cell.angle_gamma   90.00
#
_symmetry.space_group_name_H-M   'P 1'
#
loop_
_entity.id
_entity.type
_entity.pdbx_description
1 polymer ?
#
loop_
_entity_poly.entity_id
_entity_poly.type
_entity_poly.pdbx_seq_one_letter_code
_entity_poly.pdbx_strand_id
1 'polypeptide(L)'
;MKVPKSDDRPKRRGTKRNRHNRAAEPDHVTEMLKLCLQRICELQADLENEEEMPDPEAAGYTACAMETLQFLSAHGLPPDHPMVRSLKERLLRNRE
;
A
#
# COMPACT_ATOMS: atom_id res chain seq x y z
N MET A 1 47.22 -45.98 58.95
CA MET A 1 47.82 -45.47 57.70
C MET A 1 47.17 -44.15 57.32
N LYS A 2 47.95 -43.24 56.72
CA LYS A 2 47.71 -41.79 56.51
C LYS A 2 46.51 -41.48 55.60
N VAL A 3 45.72 -40.48 55.97
CA VAL A 3 44.81 -39.74 55.07
C VAL A 3 45.50 -38.42 54.72
N PRO A 4 45.68 -38.03 53.45
CA PRO A 4 46.13 -36.69 53.12
C PRO A 4 44.93 -35.75 52.97
N LYS A 5 44.89 -34.71 53.80
CA LYS A 5 44.21 -33.44 53.50
C LYS A 5 45.16 -32.57 52.69
N SER A 6 44.66 -31.99 51.61
CA SER A 6 45.25 -30.79 51.00
C SER A 6 44.10 -29.94 50.46
N ASP A 7 43.72 -28.99 51.30
CA ASP A 7 43.24 -27.66 50.90
C ASP A 7 44.20 -27.09 49.86
N ASP A 8 43.70 -26.64 48.71
CA ASP A 8 44.32 -25.53 47.99
C ASP A 8 43.35 -24.96 46.94
N ARG A 9 42.66 -23.88 47.33
CA ARG A 9 41.96 -22.97 46.44
C ARG A 9 42.99 -21.91 46.02
N PRO A 10 43.19 -21.63 44.72
CA PRO A 10 43.05 -20.22 44.36
C PRO A 10 42.56 -19.91 42.93
N LYS A 11 42.02 -18.69 42.85
CA LYS A 11 42.01 -17.74 41.72
C LYS A 11 40.98 -17.94 40.62
N ARG A 12 39.87 -17.24 40.85
CA ARG A 12 39.09 -16.50 39.83
C ARG A 12 40.03 -15.94 38.74
N ARG A 13 40.01 -16.55 37.55
CA ARG A 13 40.41 -15.88 36.32
C ARG A 13 39.13 -15.36 35.68
N GLY A 14 38.92 -14.05 35.79
CA GLY A 14 37.91 -13.35 35.02
C GLY A 14 38.25 -13.50 33.54
N THR A 15 37.55 -14.39 32.85
CA THR A 15 37.58 -14.45 31.40
C THR A 15 36.59 -13.42 30.87
N LYS A 16 36.94 -12.13 30.99
CA LYS A 16 36.42 -11.11 30.07
C LYS A 16 36.99 -11.44 28.69
N ARG A 17 36.28 -12.26 27.93
CA ARG A 17 36.55 -12.44 26.50
C ARG A 17 35.30 -12.03 25.76
N ASN A 18 35.42 -10.84 25.18
CA ASN A 18 34.66 -10.29 24.06
C ASN A 18 33.39 -11.07 23.73
N ARG A 19 32.27 -10.55 24.22
CA ARG A 19 31.01 -10.66 23.48
C ARG A 19 31.27 -9.92 22.18
N HIS A 20 31.81 -10.62 21.19
CA HIS A 20 31.87 -10.12 19.83
C HIS A 20 30.43 -9.73 19.51
N ASN A 21 30.19 -8.44 19.35
CA ASN A 21 29.14 -7.94 18.47
C ASN A 21 29.47 -8.51 17.09
N ARG A 22 29.20 -9.79 16.86
CA ARG A 22 28.91 -10.25 15.52
C ARG A 22 27.64 -9.51 15.19
N ALA A 23 27.77 -8.40 14.46
CA ALA A 23 26.78 -8.11 13.45
C ALA A 23 26.60 -9.44 12.72
N ALA A 24 25.51 -10.14 13.04
CA ALA A 24 25.19 -11.38 12.39
C ALA A 24 24.99 -10.98 10.94
N GLU A 25 25.93 -11.35 10.09
CA GLU A 25 25.75 -11.30 8.63
C GLU A 25 24.34 -11.78 8.36
N PRO A 26 23.51 -10.99 7.64
CA PRO A 26 22.11 -11.31 7.47
C PRO A 26 22.02 -12.72 6.90
N ASP A 27 21.36 -13.61 7.65
CA ASP A 27 21.08 -14.96 7.20
C ASP A 27 20.42 -14.86 5.82
N HIS A 28 20.82 -15.69 4.86
CA HIS A 28 20.30 -15.64 3.49
C HIS A 28 18.76 -15.70 3.48
N VAL A 29 18.17 -16.44 4.42
CA VAL A 29 16.72 -16.48 4.63
C VAL A 29 16.17 -15.11 5.03
N THR A 30 16.87 -14.36 5.88
CA THR A 30 16.49 -13.00 6.27
C THR A 30 16.55 -12.04 5.09
N GLU A 31 17.52 -12.17 4.19
CA GLU A 31 17.57 -11.37 2.96
C GLU A 31 16.40 -11.70 2.03
N MET A 32 16.11 -12.98 1.83
CA MET A 32 14.96 -13.43 1.05
C MET A 32 13.65 -12.91 1.63
N LEU A 33 13.47 -12.96 2.95
CA LEU A 33 12.30 -12.42 3.62
C LEU A 33 12.16 -10.90 3.44
N LYS A 34 13.27 -10.15 3.45
CA LYS A 34 13.26 -8.70 3.16
C LYS A 34 12.82 -8.43 1.73
N LEU A 35 13.33 -9.18 0.76
CA LEU A 35 12.94 -9.06 -0.65
C LEU A 35 11.45 -9.39 -0.84
N CYS A 36 10.97 -10.46 -0.19
CA CYS A 36 9.55 -10.81 -0.22
C CYS A 36 8.68 -9.71 0.38
N LEU A 37 9.04 -9.18 1.56
CA LEU A 37 8.31 -8.10 2.20
C LEU A 37 8.29 -6.83 1.34
N GLN A 38 9.43 -6.46 0.77
CA GLN A 38 9.52 -5.31 -0.13
C GLN A 38 8.55 -5.49 -1.31
N ARG A 39 8.55 -6.67 -1.94
CA ARG A 39 7.65 -6.93 -3.07
C ARG A 39 6.18 -6.91 -2.68
N ILE A 40 5.84 -7.40 -1.48
CA ILE A 40 4.48 -7.33 -0.94
C ILE A 40 4.06 -5.87 -0.77
N CYS A 41 4.91 -5.03 -0.18
CA CYS A 41 4.62 -3.61 0.00
C CYS A 41 4.45 -2.87 -1.34
N GLU A 42 5.27 -3.16 -2.34
CA GLU A 42 5.11 -2.61 -3.69
C GLU A 42 3.76 -3.01 -4.30
N LEU A 43 3.41 -4.29 -4.24
CA LEU A 43 2.13 -4.79 -4.77
C LEU A 43 0.93 -4.20 -4.03
N GLN A 44 1.03 -3.99 -2.72
CA GLN A 44 -0.01 -3.34 -1.93
C GLN A 44 -0.18 -1.88 -2.35
N ALA A 45 0.92 -1.14 -2.56
CA ALA A 45 0.86 0.24 -3.04
C ALA A 45 0.27 0.34 -4.45
N ASP A 46 0.60 -0.61 -5.35
CA ASP A 46 0.02 -0.68 -6.68
C ASP A 46 -1.50 -0.95 -6.62
N LEU A 47 -1.94 -1.88 -5.76
CA LEU A 47 -3.35 -2.19 -5.57
C LEU A 47 -4.14 -1.05 -4.89
N GLU A 48 -3.53 -0.35 -3.94
CA GLU A 48 -4.13 0.85 -3.31
C GLU A 48 -4.28 2.00 -4.32
N ASN A 49 -3.36 2.14 -5.27
CA ASN A 49 -3.51 3.07 -6.40
C ASN A 49 -4.57 2.60 -7.41
N GLU A 50 -4.72 1.29 -7.61
CA GLU A 50 -5.77 0.72 -8.47
C GLU A 50 -7.16 0.70 -7.80
N GLU A 51 -7.28 0.80 -6.48
CA GLU A 51 -8.58 1.02 -5.82
C GLU A 51 -9.17 2.41 -6.11
N GLU A 52 -8.38 3.34 -6.65
CA GLU A 52 -8.86 4.59 -7.23
C GLU A 52 -9.28 4.43 -8.71
N MET A 53 -9.64 3.20 -9.13
CA MET A 53 -10.24 2.97 -10.44
C MET A 53 -11.58 3.74 -10.52
N PRO A 54 -11.74 4.66 -11.48
CA PRO A 54 -12.96 5.42 -11.62
C PRO A 54 -14.13 4.46 -11.84
N ASP A 55 -15.18 4.60 -11.02
CA ASP A 55 -16.38 3.78 -11.09
C ASP A 55 -16.85 3.67 -12.57
N PRO A 56 -16.81 2.48 -13.18
CA PRO A 56 -17.11 2.32 -14.60
C PRO A 56 -18.57 2.65 -14.90
N GLU A 57 -19.48 2.44 -13.94
CA GLU A 57 -20.87 2.87 -14.06
C GLU A 57 -20.95 4.40 -14.04
N ALA A 58 -20.16 5.04 -13.17
CA ALA A 58 -20.05 6.49 -13.16
C ALA A 58 -19.53 7.04 -14.49
N ALA A 59 -18.44 6.49 -15.01
CA ALA A 59 -17.88 6.88 -16.29
C ALA A 59 -18.90 6.70 -17.44
N GLY A 60 -19.55 5.54 -17.51
CA GLY A 60 -20.54 5.22 -18.55
C GLY A 60 -21.76 6.15 -18.51
N TYR A 61 -22.29 6.41 -17.32
CA TYR A 61 -23.40 7.35 -17.15
C TYR A 61 -23.03 8.77 -17.59
N THR A 62 -21.85 9.26 -17.21
CA THR A 62 -21.38 10.59 -17.61
C THR A 62 -21.24 10.69 -19.12
N ALA A 63 -20.67 9.67 -19.77
CA ALA A 63 -20.57 9.62 -21.23
C ALA A 63 -21.95 9.69 -21.90
N CYS A 64 -22.91 8.88 -21.43
CA CYS A 64 -24.29 8.89 -21.93
C CYS A 64 -24.98 10.25 -21.73
N ALA A 65 -24.80 10.89 -20.58
CA ALA A 65 -25.34 12.21 -20.30
C ALA A 65 -24.78 13.28 -21.24
N MET A 66 -23.47 13.27 -21.49
CA MET A 66 -22.84 14.20 -22.43
C MET A 66 -23.34 13.99 -23.86
N GLU A 67 -23.41 12.74 -24.32
CA GLU A 67 -23.92 12.40 -25.65
C GLU A 67 -25.37 12.86 -25.83
N THR A 68 -26.21 12.69 -24.80
CA THR A 68 -27.60 13.17 -24.83
C THR A 68 -27.66 14.68 -25.06
N LEU A 69 -26.83 15.47 -24.37
CA LEU A 69 -26.80 16.91 -24.54
C LEU A 69 -26.28 17.32 -25.92
N GLN A 70 -25.27 16.62 -26.46
CA GLN A 70 -24.77 16.83 -27.82
C GLN A 70 -25.84 16.51 -28.87
N PHE A 71 -26.54 15.38 -28.70
CA PHE A 71 -27.64 14.98 -29.57
C PHE A 71 -28.73 16.05 -29.63
N LEU A 72 -29.16 16.59 -28.49
CA LEU A 72 -30.18 17.64 -28.43
C LEU A 72 -29.72 18.91 -29.15
N SER A 73 -28.46 19.30 -28.95
CA SER A 73 -27.86 20.45 -29.65
C SER A 73 -27.84 20.26 -31.16
N ALA A 74 -27.47 19.06 -31.64
CA ALA A 74 -27.45 18.74 -33.06
C ALA A 74 -28.85 18.77 -33.70
N HIS A 75 -29.90 18.55 -32.91
CA HIS A 75 -31.30 18.56 -33.34
C HIS A 75 -32.02 19.89 -33.05
N GLY A 76 -31.26 20.97 -32.86
CA GLY A 76 -31.80 22.33 -32.82
C GLY A 76 -32.26 22.81 -31.44
N LEU A 77 -31.94 22.09 -30.37
CA LEU A 77 -32.16 22.56 -29.00
C LEU A 77 -30.88 23.17 -28.42
N PRO A 78 -30.77 24.51 -28.35
CA PRO A 78 -29.55 25.14 -27.85
C PRO A 78 -29.36 24.86 -26.35
N PRO A 79 -28.11 24.95 -25.83
CA PRO A 79 -27.81 24.73 -24.42
C PRO A 79 -28.63 25.59 -23.44
N ASP A 80 -29.04 26.79 -23.86
CA ASP A 80 -29.81 27.73 -23.03
C ASP A 80 -31.30 27.39 -22.93
N HIS A 81 -31.78 26.46 -23.78
CA HIS A 81 -33.16 26.01 -23.81
C HIS A 81 -33.54 25.46 -22.42
N PRO A 82 -34.69 25.88 -21.84
CA PRO A 82 -35.04 25.57 -20.44
C PRO A 82 -35.05 24.06 -20.14
N MET A 83 -35.50 23.24 -21.09
CA MET A 83 -35.48 21.78 -20.96
C MET A 83 -34.07 21.20 -20.99
N VAL A 84 -33.18 21.71 -21.86
CA VAL A 84 -31.77 21.25 -21.94
C VAL A 84 -31.02 21.62 -20.67
N ARG A 85 -31.25 22.83 -20.15
CA ARG A 85 -30.68 23.30 -18.88
C ARG A 85 -31.11 22.43 -17.71
N SER A 86 -32.42 22.16 -17.59
CA SER A 86 -32.95 21.30 -16.53
C SER A 86 -32.39 19.88 -16.63
N LEU A 87 -32.28 19.35 -17.86
CA LEU A 87 -31.72 18.02 -18.08
C LEU A 87 -30.24 17.96 -17.70
N LYS A 88 -29.45 18.97 -18.08
CA LYS A 88 -28.04 19.09 -17.72
C LYS A 88 -27.84 19.11 -16.20
N GLU A 89 -28.67 19.88 -15.48
CA GLU A 89 -28.62 19.90 -14.01
C GLU A 89 -28.94 18.54 -13.41
N ARG A 90 -29.97 17.85 -13.90
CA ARG A 90 -30.35 16.52 -13.38
C ARG A 90 -29.29 15.46 -13.64
N LEU A 91 -28.69 15.47 -14.83
CA LEU A 91 -27.71 14.46 -15.26
C LEU A 91 -26.31 14.70 -14.67
N LEU A 92 -25.88 15.96 -14.51
CA LEU A 92 -24.48 16.25 -14.17
C LEU A 92 -24.26 16.83 -12.76
N ARG A 93 -25.31 17.33 -12.08
CA ARG A 93 -25.15 18.06 -10.80
C ARG A 93 -25.38 17.19 -9.55
N ASN A 94 -26.04 16.04 -9.66
CA ASN A 94 -26.32 15.15 -8.51
C ASN A 94 -25.16 14.19 -8.16
N ARG A 95 -23.92 14.54 -8.53
CA ARG A 95 -22.74 13.67 -8.39
C ARG A 95 -21.57 14.29 -7.62
N GLU A 96 -21.74 15.49 -7.10
CA GLU A 96 -20.87 16.10 -6.09
C GLU A 96 -21.43 15.80 -4.69
#